data_AF-A0A7G7W2N7-F1
#
_entry.id   AF-A0A7G7W2N7-F1
#
_cell.length_a   1.000
_cell.length_b   1.000
_cell.length_c   1.000
_cell.angle_alpha   90.00
_cell.angle_beta   90.00
_cell.angle_gamma   90.00
#
_symmetry.space_group_name_H-M   'P 1'
#
loop_
_entity.id
_entity.type
_entity.pdbx_description
1 polymer ?
#
loop_
_entity_poly.entity_id
_entity_poly.type
_entity_poly.pdbx_seq_one_letter_code
_entity_poly.pdbx_strand_id
1 'polypeptide(L)'
;MPRKSTPSTALIAQVRKYFSLDQQALADYLSISRPYVADIEAGRRTLTGRVLLRLNPLAALLPAEAPARPAPEEAPPGAPALGPLEARLDMCRHQAGKLRRELQRLSAAYAQARHWQVVLPSLLATAEADAPAHQWLLARQHQTHATLHDADTAARYHLLRLRLQALETEAATLAVLLAGAAG
;
A
#
# COMPACT_ATOMS: atom_id res chain seq x y z
N MET A 1 38.29 -13.26 -20.10
CA MET A 1 36.99 -13.95 -20.33
C MET A 1 36.48 -13.58 -21.72
N PRO A 2 36.17 -14.56 -22.59
CA PRO A 2 35.65 -14.27 -23.92
C PRO A 2 34.24 -13.66 -23.81
N ARG A 3 34.06 -12.45 -24.33
CA ARG A 3 32.72 -11.85 -24.49
C ARG A 3 31.96 -12.72 -25.49
N LYS A 4 30.84 -13.31 -25.08
CA LYS A 4 29.92 -13.98 -26.01
C LYS A 4 29.46 -12.93 -27.03
N SER A 5 29.63 -13.21 -28.32
CA SER A 5 29.14 -12.36 -29.40
C SER A 5 27.61 -12.48 -29.46
N THR A 6 26.89 -11.55 -28.85
CA THR A 6 25.44 -11.46 -28.96
C THR A 6 25.07 -11.12 -30.40
N PRO A 7 24.13 -11.83 -31.04
CA PRO A 7 23.71 -11.49 -32.40
C PRO A 7 23.13 -10.07 -32.42
N SER A 8 23.45 -9.32 -33.47
CA SER A 8 23.04 -7.91 -33.65
C SER A 8 21.55 -7.65 -33.48
N THR A 9 20.70 -8.64 -33.79
CA THR A 9 19.24 -8.61 -33.62
C THR A 9 18.82 -8.72 -32.16
N ALA A 10 19.54 -9.50 -31.35
CA ALA A 10 19.33 -9.56 -29.92
C ALA A 10 19.86 -8.31 -29.21
N LEU A 11 20.94 -7.69 -29.72
CA LEU A 11 21.49 -6.46 -29.15
C LEU A 11 20.52 -5.27 -29.26
N ILE A 12 19.91 -5.05 -30.42
CA ILE A 12 18.95 -3.94 -30.61
C ILE A 12 17.72 -4.11 -29.70
N ALA A 13 17.22 -5.34 -29.57
CA ALA A 13 16.10 -5.66 -28.68
C ALA A 13 16.48 -5.50 -27.20
N GLN A 14 17.72 -5.84 -26.82
CA GLN A 14 18.24 -5.69 -25.46
C GLN A 14 18.40 -4.23 -25.08
N VAL A 15 18.95 -3.39 -25.97
CA VAL A 15 19.02 -1.93 -25.80
C VAL A 15 17.62 -1.34 -25.64
N ARG A 16 16.69 -1.71 -26.53
CA ARG A 16 15.31 -1.21 -26.48
C ARG A 16 14.64 -1.56 -25.15
N LYS A 17 14.78 -2.81 -24.71
CA LYS A 17 14.21 -3.30 -23.45
C LYS A 17 14.82 -2.60 -22.24
N TYR A 18 16.14 -2.45 -22.18
CA TYR A 18 16.82 -1.87 -21.01
C TYR A 18 16.48 -0.38 -20.83
N PHE A 19 16.50 0.40 -21.90
CA PHE A 19 16.17 1.83 -21.86
C PHE A 19 14.69 2.13 -21.99
N SER A 20 13.83 1.10 -22.05
CA SER A 20 12.39 1.24 -22.24
C SER A 20 12.02 2.13 -23.43
N LEU A 21 12.81 2.03 -24.51
CA LEU A 21 12.55 2.73 -25.77
C LEU A 21 11.45 1.98 -26.54
N ASP A 22 10.58 2.70 -27.23
CA ASP A 22 9.77 2.09 -28.28
C ASP A 22 10.58 2.00 -29.60
N GLN A 23 10.01 1.35 -30.62
CA GLN A 23 10.68 1.23 -31.91
C GLN A 23 10.87 2.57 -32.62
N GLN A 24 10.01 3.56 -32.34
CA GLN A 24 10.08 4.88 -32.97
C GLN A 24 11.22 5.70 -32.35
N ALA A 25 11.28 5.79 -31.03
CA ALA A 25 12.33 6.46 -30.28
C ALA A 25 13.73 5.91 -30.62
N LEU A 26 13.84 4.58 -30.78
CA LEU A 26 15.08 3.96 -31.23
C LEU A 26 15.41 4.27 -32.69
N ALA A 27 14.40 4.32 -33.57
CA ALA A 27 14.57 4.70 -34.96
C ALA A 27 15.05 6.15 -35.10
N ASP A 28 14.47 7.06 -34.31
CA ASP A 28 14.84 8.47 -34.27
C ASP A 28 16.30 8.64 -33.80
N TYR A 29 16.68 7.96 -32.70
CA TYR A 29 18.05 7.96 -32.20
C TYR A 29 19.06 7.42 -33.23
N LEU A 30 18.71 6.35 -33.95
CA LEU A 30 19.57 5.74 -34.97
C LEU A 30 19.50 6.46 -36.33
N SER A 31 18.59 7.43 -36.49
CA SER A 31 18.20 8.09 -37.75
C SER A 31 17.88 7.12 -38.90
N ILE A 32 17.06 6.12 -38.60
CA ILE A 32 16.52 5.14 -39.56
C ILE A 32 14.98 5.15 -39.48
N SER A 33 14.30 4.45 -40.38
CA SER A 33 12.85 4.34 -40.28
C SER A 33 12.42 3.29 -39.25
N ARG A 34 11.27 3.49 -38.60
CA ARG A 34 10.69 2.49 -37.69
C ARG A 34 10.49 1.10 -38.34
N PRO A 35 10.01 0.98 -39.59
CA PRO A 35 9.96 -0.31 -40.27
C PRO A 35 11.33 -0.99 -40.40
N TYR A 36 12.39 -0.19 -40.56
CA TYR A 36 13.76 -0.71 -40.61
C TYR A 36 14.18 -1.32 -39.27
N VAL A 37 13.83 -0.70 -38.13
CA VAL A 37 14.04 -1.28 -36.79
C VAL A 37 13.28 -2.60 -36.63
N ALA A 38 12.00 -2.63 -37.03
CA ALA A 38 11.17 -3.83 -36.94
C ALA A 38 11.70 -4.99 -37.81
N ASP A 39 12.22 -4.69 -39.00
CA ASP A 39 12.85 -5.68 -39.88
C ASP A 39 14.15 -6.22 -39.31
N ILE A 40 14.94 -5.40 -38.61
CA ILE A 40 16.15 -5.87 -37.91
C ILE A 40 15.77 -6.75 -36.73
N GLU A 41 14.83 -6.33 -35.89
CA GLU A 41 14.36 -7.12 -34.73
C GLU A 41 13.78 -8.48 -35.18
N ALA A 42 13.07 -8.52 -36.31
CA ALA A 42 12.54 -9.74 -36.90
C ALA A 42 13.57 -10.59 -37.67
N GLY A 43 14.84 -10.17 -37.71
CA GLY A 43 15.91 -10.88 -38.43
C GLY A 43 15.81 -10.84 -39.95
N ARG A 44 14.93 -9.99 -40.51
CA ARG A 44 14.77 -9.81 -41.97
C ARG A 44 15.84 -8.90 -42.56
N ARG A 45 16.48 -8.06 -41.75
CA ARG A 45 17.58 -7.16 -42.16
C ARG A 45 18.75 -7.20 -41.18
N THR A 46 19.95 -6.96 -41.69
CA THR A 46 21.17 -6.86 -40.88
C THR A 46 21.49 -5.40 -40.54
N LEU A 47 22.14 -5.19 -39.39
CA LEU A 47 22.64 -3.87 -39.01
C LEU A 47 23.77 -3.45 -39.95
N THR A 48 23.66 -2.25 -40.53
CA THR A 48 24.78 -1.64 -41.24
C THR A 48 25.83 -1.14 -40.23
N GLY A 49 27.09 -1.04 -40.65
CA GLY A 49 28.17 -0.55 -39.79
C GLY A 49 27.90 0.84 -39.21
N ARG A 50 27.22 1.73 -39.97
CA ARG A 50 26.83 3.07 -39.48
C ARG A 50 25.80 3.01 -38.35
N VAL A 51 24.80 2.13 -38.46
CA VAL A 51 23.80 1.93 -37.40
C VAL A 51 24.43 1.27 -36.18
N LEU A 52 25.32 0.29 -36.39
CA LEU A 52 26.06 -0.36 -35.31
C LEU A 52 26.91 0.65 -34.52
N LEU A 53 27.62 1.56 -35.20
CA LEU A 53 28.41 2.61 -34.55
C LEU A 53 27.55 3.55 -33.69
N ARG A 54 26.33 3.89 -34.13
CA ARG A 54 25.38 4.72 -33.37
C ARG A 54 24.74 3.97 -32.19
N LEU A 55 24.55 2.66 -32.31
CA LEU A 55 24.02 1.80 -31.26
C LEU A 55 25.05 1.55 -30.14
N ASN A 56 26.34 1.54 -30.49
CA ASN A 56 27.43 1.17 -29.60
C ASN A 56 27.45 1.94 -28.24
N PRO A 57 27.23 3.28 -28.18
CA PRO A 57 27.16 3.99 -26.91
C PRO A 57 26.08 3.46 -25.96
N LEU A 58 24.89 3.12 -26.47
CA LEU A 58 23.82 2.54 -25.65
C LEU A 58 24.12 1.09 -25.27
N ALA A 59 24.68 0.31 -26.21
CA ALA A 59 25.10 -1.05 -25.95
C ALA A 59 26.18 -1.15 -24.86
N ALA A 60 27.10 -0.18 -24.80
CA ALA A 60 28.17 -0.12 -23.79
C ALA A 60 27.64 0.15 -22.36
N LEU A 61 26.44 0.72 -22.24
CA LEU A 61 25.78 1.01 -20.97
C LEU A 61 24.86 -0.12 -20.50
N LEU A 62 24.71 -1.19 -21.28
CA LEU A 62 23.95 -2.36 -20.85
C LEU A 62 24.65 -3.04 -19.66
N PRO A 63 23.92 -3.40 -18.60
CA PRO A 63 24.49 -4.17 -17.51
C PRO A 63 24.92 -5.54 -18.05
N ALA A 64 26.04 -6.05 -17.54
CA ALA A 64 26.38 -7.46 -17.76
C ALA A 64 25.21 -8.33 -17.27
N GLU A 65 24.83 -9.35 -18.03
CA GLU A 65 23.72 -10.26 -17.69
C GLU A 65 23.97 -10.90 -16.32
N ALA A 66 23.43 -10.27 -15.28
CA ALA A 66 23.28 -10.82 -13.95
C ALA A 66 21.85 -11.36 -13.81
N PRO A 67 21.66 -12.43 -13.02
CA PRO A 67 20.33 -12.93 -12.73
C PRO A 67 19.45 -11.78 -12.18
N ALA A 68 18.25 -11.65 -12.74
CA ALA A 68 17.32 -10.58 -12.42
C ALA A 68 16.89 -10.68 -10.95
N ARG A 69 17.59 -9.96 -10.08
CA ARG A 69 17.10 -9.62 -8.74
C ARG A 69 16.06 -8.52 -8.93
N PRO A 70 14.95 -8.49 -8.16
CA PRO A 70 14.10 -7.31 -8.12
C PRO A 70 15.00 -6.10 -7.84
N ALA A 71 14.95 -5.12 -8.74
CA ALA A 71 15.71 -3.90 -8.59
C ALA A 71 15.28 -3.22 -7.28
N PRO A 72 16.20 -2.65 -6.50
CA PRO A 72 15.83 -1.81 -5.37
C PRO A 72 14.91 -0.69 -5.88
N GLU A 73 13.86 -0.38 -5.12
CA GLU A 73 12.99 0.75 -5.42
C GLU A 73 13.83 2.03 -5.35
N GLU A 74 14.01 2.68 -6.50
CA GLU A 74 14.75 3.93 -6.60
C GLU A 74 13.83 5.08 -6.17
N ALA A 75 14.21 5.78 -5.10
CA ALA A 75 13.52 7.00 -4.71
C ALA A 75 13.69 8.05 -5.82
N PRO A 76 12.64 8.82 -6.14
CA PRO A 76 12.75 9.89 -7.13
C PRO A 76 13.82 10.91 -6.67
N PRO A 77 14.59 11.48 -7.61
CA PRO A 77 15.59 12.48 -7.27
C PRO A 77 14.92 13.77 -6.78
N GLY A 78 15.48 14.37 -5.73
CA GLY A 78 15.04 15.65 -5.18
C GLY A 78 14.32 15.54 -3.83
N ALA A 79 14.18 16.68 -3.15
CA ALA A 79 13.45 16.75 -1.89
C ALA A 79 11.93 16.71 -2.16
N PRO A 80 11.15 15.98 -1.33
CA PRO A 80 9.70 15.97 -1.47
C PRO A 80 9.11 17.35 -1.14
N ALA A 81 8.04 17.73 -1.84
CA ALA A 81 7.29 18.92 -1.47
C ALA A 81 6.60 18.71 -0.11
N LEU A 82 6.82 19.64 0.83
CA LEU A 82 6.32 19.51 2.21
C LEU A 82 4.78 19.63 2.28
N GLY A 83 4.18 20.56 1.53
CA GLY A 83 2.74 20.87 1.63
C GLY A 83 1.81 19.65 1.46
N PRO A 84 1.99 18.79 0.44
CA PRO A 84 1.20 17.56 0.31
C PRO A 84 1.38 16.58 1.49
N LEU A 85 2.58 16.50 2.07
CA LEU A 85 2.87 15.62 3.21
C LEU A 85 2.23 16.17 4.50
N GLU A 86 2.28 17.48 4.73
CA GLU A 86 1.61 18.15 5.86
C GLU A 86 0.09 17.97 5.78
N ALA A 87 -0.51 18.23 4.62
CA ALA A 87 -1.94 18.06 4.40
C ALA A 87 -2.39 16.61 4.66
N ARG A 88 -1.57 15.63 4.24
CA ARG A 88 -1.85 14.21 4.51
C ARG A 88 -1.76 13.90 6.01
N LEU A 89 -0.74 14.41 6.69
CA LEU A 89 -0.56 14.24 8.14
C LEU A 89 -1.78 14.77 8.92
N ASP A 90 -2.26 15.96 8.58
CA ASP A 90 -3.43 16.55 9.23
C ASP A 90 -4.70 15.74 8.98
N MET A 91 -4.89 15.24 7.76
CA MET A 91 -6.00 14.35 7.45
C MET A 91 -5.93 13.05 8.27
N CYS A 92 -4.77 12.40 8.36
CA CYS A 92 -4.61 11.17 9.15
C CYS A 92 -4.92 11.42 10.64
N ARG A 93 -4.42 12.53 11.20
CA ARG A 93 -4.71 12.93 12.59
C ARG A 93 -6.19 13.19 12.83
N HIS A 94 -6.84 13.91 11.92
CA HIS A 94 -8.27 14.20 12.01
C HIS A 94 -9.11 12.92 11.98
N GLN A 95 -8.84 12.03 11.01
CA GLN A 95 -9.54 10.76 10.88
C GLN A 95 -9.32 9.86 12.11
N ALA A 96 -8.08 9.76 12.59
CA ALA A 96 -7.76 9.02 13.82
C ALA A 96 -8.56 9.55 15.02
N GLY A 97 -8.67 10.88 15.17
CA GLY A 97 -9.49 11.51 16.21
C GLY A 97 -10.99 11.17 16.12
N LYS A 98 -11.53 11.02 14.91
CA LYS A 98 -12.91 10.53 14.71
C LYS A 98 -13.04 9.07 15.14
N LEU A 99 -12.13 8.19 14.70
CA LEU A 99 -12.18 6.76 15.02
C LEU A 99 -12.00 6.50 16.52
N ARG A 100 -11.13 7.25 17.21
CA ARG A 100 -10.96 7.13 18.68
C ARG A 100 -12.25 7.41 19.43
N ARG A 101 -12.98 8.46 19.04
CA ARG A 101 -14.28 8.80 19.67
C ARG A 101 -15.33 7.71 19.44
N GLU A 102 -15.35 7.11 18.26
CA GLU A 102 -16.27 6.00 17.95
C GLU A 102 -15.92 4.74 18.75
N LEU A 103 -14.63 4.38 18.81
CA LEU A 103 -14.13 3.27 19.61
C LEU A 103 -14.42 3.46 21.10
N GLN A 104 -14.27 4.67 21.63
CA GLN A 104 -14.59 4.99 23.02
C GLN A 104 -16.07 4.76 23.35
N ARG A 105 -16.98 5.12 22.43
CA ARG A 105 -18.42 4.88 22.61
C ARG A 105 -18.74 3.39 22.65
N LEU A 106 -18.16 2.62 21.72
CA LEU A 106 -18.34 1.17 21.69
C LEU A 106 -17.74 0.50 22.92
N SER A 107 -16.52 0.85 23.30
CA SER A 107 -15.87 0.26 24.47
C SER A 107 -16.60 0.58 25.76
N ALA A 108 -17.15 1.79 25.91
CA ALA A 108 -17.99 2.15 27.05
C ALA A 108 -19.27 1.31 27.12
N ALA A 109 -19.93 1.06 25.98
CA ALA A 109 -21.12 0.20 25.92
C ALA A 109 -20.79 -1.25 26.33
N TYR A 110 -19.69 -1.81 25.81
CA TYR A 110 -19.23 -3.15 26.21
C TYR A 110 -18.83 -3.22 27.68
N ALA A 111 -18.14 -2.20 28.21
CA ALA A 111 -17.77 -2.14 29.62
C ALA A 111 -19.01 -2.11 30.53
N GLN A 112 -20.00 -1.28 30.18
CA GLN A 112 -21.27 -1.22 30.89
C GLN A 112 -22.01 -2.57 30.86
N ALA A 113 -22.07 -3.21 29.68
CA ALA A 113 -22.69 -4.54 29.55
C ALA A 113 -21.95 -5.59 30.40
N ARG A 114 -20.62 -5.58 30.45
CA ARG A 114 -19.84 -6.47 31.32
C ARG A 114 -20.11 -6.25 32.80
N HIS A 115 -20.22 -4.99 33.24
CA HIS A 115 -20.60 -4.70 34.63
C HIS A 115 -21.97 -5.29 34.96
N TRP A 116 -22.96 -5.11 34.07
CA TRP A 116 -24.28 -5.72 34.24
C TRP A 116 -24.23 -7.25 34.26
N GLN A 117 -23.44 -7.88 33.38
CA GLN A 117 -23.29 -9.33 33.34
C GLN A 117 -22.82 -9.91 34.68
N VAL A 118 -21.96 -9.19 35.40
CA VAL A 118 -21.45 -9.62 36.73
C VAL A 118 -22.52 -9.48 37.81
N VAL A 119 -23.30 -8.40 37.83
CA VAL A 119 -24.24 -8.11 38.93
C VAL A 119 -25.64 -8.70 38.74
N LEU A 120 -26.07 -8.91 37.48
CA LEU A 120 -27.43 -9.37 37.16
C LEU A 120 -27.82 -10.70 37.82
N PRO A 121 -26.96 -11.75 37.86
CA PRO A 121 -27.34 -13.01 38.49
C PRO A 121 -27.70 -12.84 39.97
N SER A 122 -26.93 -12.05 40.72
CA SER A 122 -27.19 -11.79 42.14
C SER A 122 -28.48 -10.99 42.34
N LEU A 123 -28.73 -9.97 41.51
CA LEU A 123 -29.96 -9.17 41.58
C LEU A 123 -31.20 -10.01 41.26
N LEU A 124 -31.12 -10.88 40.26
CA LEU A 124 -32.20 -11.80 39.90
C LEU A 124 -32.47 -12.82 41.01
N ALA A 125 -31.44 -13.34 41.67
CA ALA A 125 -31.60 -14.30 42.77
C ALA A 125 -32.33 -13.72 44.00
N THR A 126 -32.26 -12.40 44.19
CA THR A 126 -32.92 -11.69 45.31
C THR A 126 -34.28 -11.10 44.97
N ALA A 127 -34.66 -11.06 43.68
CA ALA A 127 -35.88 -10.42 43.24
C ALA A 127 -37.09 -11.36 43.42
N GLU A 128 -38.23 -10.80 43.85
CA GLU A 128 -39.50 -11.53 43.89
C GLU A 128 -39.99 -11.81 42.46
N ALA A 129 -40.40 -13.06 42.19
CA ALA A 129 -40.65 -13.55 40.84
C ALA A 129 -41.74 -12.76 40.07
N ASP A 130 -42.76 -12.26 40.77
CA ASP A 130 -43.91 -11.57 40.18
C ASP A 130 -43.79 -10.03 40.24
N ALA A 131 -42.69 -9.51 40.80
CA ALA A 131 -42.50 -8.07 40.90
C ALA A 131 -42.15 -7.46 39.51
N PRO A 132 -42.66 -6.26 39.16
CA PRO A 132 -42.27 -5.55 37.95
C PRO A 132 -40.75 -5.36 37.80
N ALA A 133 -40.04 -5.24 38.93
CA ALA A 133 -38.58 -5.15 38.97
C ALA A 133 -37.90 -6.42 38.41
N HIS A 134 -38.45 -7.61 38.65
CA HIS A 134 -37.91 -8.86 38.14
C HIS A 134 -38.01 -8.92 36.62
N GLN A 135 -39.16 -8.53 36.05
CA GLN A 135 -39.34 -8.46 34.59
C GLN A 135 -38.36 -7.47 33.94
N TRP A 136 -38.11 -6.32 34.57
CA TRP A 136 -37.10 -5.37 34.11
C TRP A 136 -35.68 -5.95 34.14
N LEU A 137 -35.32 -6.69 35.18
CA LEU A 137 -34.01 -7.34 35.30
C LEU A 137 -33.80 -8.42 34.22
N LEU A 138 -34.83 -9.22 33.92
CA LEU A 138 -34.79 -10.19 32.83
C LEU A 138 -34.61 -9.51 31.46
N ALA A 139 -35.37 -8.42 31.20
CA ALA A 139 -35.18 -7.63 29.99
C ALA A 139 -33.76 -7.06 29.89
N ARG A 140 -33.21 -6.58 31.02
CA ARG A 140 -31.83 -6.08 31.08
C ARG A 140 -30.80 -7.20 30.83
N GLN A 141 -31.04 -8.42 31.31
CA GLN A 141 -30.20 -9.58 31.04
C GLN A 141 -30.17 -9.92 29.55
N HIS A 142 -31.33 -9.97 28.90
CA HIS A 142 -31.42 -10.19 27.46
C HIS A 142 -30.68 -9.11 26.67
N GLN A 143 -30.86 -7.83 27.02
CA GLN A 143 -30.14 -6.73 26.36
C GLN A 143 -28.62 -6.82 26.55
N THR A 144 -28.18 -7.17 27.76
CA THR A 144 -26.76 -7.34 28.10
C THR A 144 -26.15 -8.46 27.26
N HIS A 145 -26.83 -9.62 27.21
CA HIS A 145 -26.41 -10.75 26.40
C HIS A 145 -26.35 -10.39 24.90
N ALA A 146 -27.40 -9.74 24.37
CA ALA A 146 -27.41 -9.29 22.98
C ALA A 146 -26.24 -8.36 22.66
N THR A 147 -25.93 -7.41 23.55
CA THR A 147 -24.80 -6.47 23.36
C THR A 147 -23.45 -7.19 23.35
N LEU A 148 -23.24 -8.15 24.24
CA LEU A 148 -21.97 -8.87 24.36
C LEU A 148 -21.74 -9.89 23.24
N HIS A 149 -22.81 -10.45 22.69
CA HIS A 149 -22.78 -11.50 21.68
C HIS A 149 -23.16 -11.04 20.27
N ASP A 150 -23.28 -9.72 20.05
CA ASP A 150 -23.45 -9.14 18.72
C ASP A 150 -22.13 -9.22 17.92
N ALA A 151 -22.09 -10.16 16.98
CA ALA A 151 -20.92 -10.41 16.14
C ALA A 151 -20.60 -9.23 15.20
N ASP A 152 -21.61 -8.52 14.71
CA ASP A 152 -21.41 -7.40 13.79
C ASP A 152 -20.78 -6.20 14.50
N THR A 153 -21.25 -5.90 15.71
CA THR A 153 -20.62 -4.85 16.52
C THR A 153 -19.21 -5.23 16.96
N ALA A 154 -18.95 -6.50 17.27
CA ALA A 154 -17.60 -6.98 17.58
C ALA A 154 -16.66 -6.84 16.37
N ALA A 155 -17.10 -7.25 15.18
CA ALA A 155 -16.35 -7.08 13.94
C ALA A 155 -16.06 -5.60 13.66
N ARG A 156 -17.07 -4.73 13.80
CA ARG A 156 -16.92 -3.28 13.66
C ARG A 156 -15.86 -2.73 14.62
N TYR A 157 -15.89 -3.13 15.89
CA TYR A 157 -14.88 -2.71 16.87
C TYR A 157 -13.45 -3.07 16.42
N HIS A 158 -13.24 -4.31 15.98
CA HIS A 158 -11.92 -4.75 15.53
C HIS A 158 -11.45 -4.03 14.25
N LEU A 159 -12.35 -3.81 13.29
CA LEU A 159 -12.05 -3.06 12.07
C LEU A 159 -11.71 -1.60 12.36
N LEU A 160 -12.44 -0.94 13.26
CA LEU A 160 -12.15 0.43 13.67
C LEU A 160 -10.78 0.52 14.37
N ARG A 161 -10.45 -0.44 15.23
CA ARG A 161 -9.15 -0.50 15.91
C ARG A 161 -8.00 -0.68 14.91
N LEU A 162 -8.15 -1.58 13.95
CA LEU A 162 -7.14 -1.81 12.90
C LEU A 162 -6.92 -0.55 12.05
N ARG A 163 -8.00 0.10 11.63
CA ARG A 163 -7.93 1.35 10.85
C ARG A 163 -7.28 2.48 11.63
N LEU A 164 -7.58 2.61 12.92
CA LEU A 164 -6.94 3.59 13.79
C LEU A 164 -5.43 3.36 13.85
N GLN A 165 -4.99 2.12 14.09
CA GLN A 165 -3.56 1.77 14.15
C GLN A 165 -2.84 2.09 12.82
N ALA A 166 -3.47 1.82 11.68
CA ALA A 166 -2.92 2.16 10.37
C ALA A 166 -2.73 3.67 10.21
N LEU A 167 -3.75 4.48 10.56
CA LEU A 167 -3.67 5.95 10.49
C LEU A 167 -2.61 6.53 11.44
N GLU A 168 -2.47 5.97 12.64
CA GLU A 168 -1.46 6.39 13.62
C GLU A 168 -0.04 6.06 13.13
N THR A 169 0.14 4.89 12.51
CA THR A 169 1.42 4.48 11.93
C THR A 169 1.80 5.38 10.76
N GLU A 170 0.85 5.66 9.87
CA GLU A 170 1.06 6.57 8.74
C GLU A 170 1.42 7.98 9.23
N ALA A 171 0.68 8.52 10.19
CA ALA A 171 0.95 9.84 10.77
C ALA A 171 2.34 9.91 11.43
N ALA A 172 2.79 8.84 12.11
CA ALA A 172 4.12 8.78 12.71
C ALA A 172 5.21 8.78 11.63
N THR A 173 5.05 7.97 10.58
CA THR A 173 6.00 7.92 9.45
C THR A 173 6.08 9.27 8.74
N LEU A 174 4.95 9.92 8.48
CA LEU A 174 4.89 11.24 7.87
C LEU A 174 5.58 12.32 8.73
N ALA A 175 5.41 12.27 10.06
CA ALA A 175 6.08 13.19 10.95
C ALA A 175 7.61 13.03 10.91
N VAL A 176 8.12 11.80 10.82
CA VAL A 176 9.56 11.53 10.66
C VAL A 176 10.07 12.06 9.31
N LEU A 177 9.34 11.82 8.22
CA LEU A 177 9.70 12.33 6.89
C LEU A 177 9.75 13.86 6.85
N LEU A 178 8.76 14.53 7.44
CA LEU A 178 8.73 15.99 7.53
C LEU A 178 9.88 16.55 8.38
N ALA A 179 10.22 15.89 9.50
CA ALA A 179 11.35 16.29 10.32
C ALA A 179 12.69 16.13 9.58
N GLY A 180 12.85 15.04 8.83
CA GLY A 180 14.05 14.79 8.02
C GLY A 180 14.19 15.70 6.79
N ALA A 181 13.08 16.29 6.30
CA ALA A 181 13.10 17.22 5.18
C ALA A 181 13.30 18.69 5.61
N ALA A 182 13.17 18.99 6.90
CA ALA A 182 13.34 20.33 7.47
C ALA A 182 14.76 20.59 8.03
N GLY A 183 15.60 19.55 8.15
CA GLY A 183 16.99 19.63 8.61
C GLY A 183 17.98 19.49 7.47
#